data_AF-A0A7S1F493-F1
#
_entry.id   AF-A0A7S1F493-F1
#
_cell.length_a   1.000
_cell.length_b   1.000
_cell.length_c   1.000
_cell.angle_alpha   90.00
_cell.angle_beta   90.00
_cell.angle_gamma   90.00
#
_symmetry.space_group_name_H-M   'P 1'
#
loop_
_entity.id
_entity.type
_entity.pdbx_description
1 polymer ?
#
loop_
_entity_poly.entity_id
_entity_poly.type
_entity_poly.pdbx_seq_one_letter_code
_entity_poly.pdbx_strand_id
1 'polypeptide(L)'
;AGGRVVNLIGNHEHLNVRGALQYAGTLEALEYGGLLQQRQAFKADGWIGRQVAQEFQAAVVVDGTVFVHAGILPEFAAGGVDKLNDMVRSSLYFPTETNVFAQQGPFWLRRYAMG
;
A
#
# COMPACT_ATOMS: atom_id res chain seq x y z
N ALA A 1 9.92 -20.81 -18.67
CA ALA A 1 9.89 -19.62 -17.79
C ALA A 1 8.85 -19.87 -16.69
N GLY A 2 9.09 -19.44 -15.44
CA GLY A 2 8.22 -19.70 -14.28
C GLY A 2 8.38 -18.72 -13.13
N GLY A 3 8.80 -17.48 -13.42
CA GLY A 3 8.94 -16.43 -12.41
C GLY A 3 7.61 -15.90 -11.90
N ARG A 4 7.64 -15.14 -10.80
CA ARG A 4 6.48 -14.49 -10.18
C ARG A 4 6.79 -13.02 -9.94
N VAL A 5 5.81 -12.16 -10.22
CA VAL A 5 5.80 -10.76 -9.77
C VAL A 5 4.98 -10.68 -8.49
N VAL A 6 5.52 -10.00 -7.48
CA VAL A 6 4.78 -9.66 -6.25
C VAL A 6 4.76 -8.15 -6.17
N ASN A 7 3.59 -7.55 -6.41
CA ASN A 7 3.41 -6.12 -6.26
C ASN A 7 3.33 -5.78 -4.77
N LEU A 8 4.17 -4.86 -4.32
CA LEU A 8 4.10 -4.32 -2.97
C LEU A 8 3.37 -2.99 -2.98
N ILE A 9 2.46 -2.79 -2.03
CA ILE A 9 1.83 -1.50 -1.82
C ILE A 9 2.81 -0.56 -1.12
N GLY A 10 2.91 0.68 -1.62
CA GLY A 10 3.65 1.76 -1.00
C GLY A 10 2.75 2.82 -0.40
N ASN A 11 3.36 3.92 0.04
CA ASN A 11 2.63 5.08 0.51
C ASN A 11 1.82 5.75 -0.60
N HIS A 12 2.31 5.76 -1.85
CA HIS A 12 1.64 6.42 -2.97
C HIS A 12 0.41 5.65 -3.47
N GLU A 13 0.45 4.31 -3.52
CA GLU A 13 -0.75 3.51 -3.85
C GLU A 13 -1.87 3.80 -2.85
N HIS A 14 -1.53 3.84 -1.56
CA HIS A 14 -2.49 4.19 -0.52
C HIS A 14 -3.01 5.63 -0.64
N LEU A 15 -2.13 6.60 -0.90
CA LEU A 15 -2.54 8.00 -1.12
C LEU A 15 -3.51 8.10 -2.30
N ASN A 16 -3.23 7.41 -3.40
CA ASN A 16 -4.11 7.37 -4.56
C ASN A 16 -5.46 6.73 -4.21
N VAL A 17 -5.47 5.60 -3.48
CA VAL A 17 -6.71 4.95 -3.03
C VAL A 17 -7.57 5.85 -2.14
N ARG A 18 -6.94 6.66 -1.29
CA ARG A 18 -7.62 7.69 -0.47
C ARG A 18 -7.99 8.96 -1.25
N GLY A 19 -7.63 9.05 -2.53
CA GLY A 19 -7.85 10.22 -3.38
C GLY A 19 -6.98 11.42 -3.00
N ALA A 20 -5.86 11.21 -2.34
CA ALA A 20 -4.83 12.21 -2.06
C ALA A 20 -3.88 12.35 -3.27
N LEU A 21 -4.39 12.96 -4.35
CA LEU A 21 -3.74 13.05 -5.66
C LEU A 21 -2.75 14.23 -5.79
N GLN A 22 -2.40 14.93 -4.71
CA GLN A 22 -1.50 16.08 -4.77
C GLN A 22 -0.05 15.74 -5.19
N TYR A 23 0.29 14.44 -5.19
CA TYR A 23 1.58 13.94 -5.66
C TYR A 23 1.52 13.33 -7.06
N ALA A 24 0.32 13.23 -7.65
CA ALA A 24 0.15 12.79 -9.02
C ALA A 24 0.53 13.93 -9.98
N GLY A 25 1.15 13.58 -11.10
CA GLY A 25 1.48 14.55 -12.14
C GLY A 25 0.21 15.08 -12.81
N THR A 26 0.24 16.33 -13.28
CA THR A 26 -0.88 16.91 -14.05
C THR A 26 -1.15 16.15 -15.34
N LEU A 27 -0.10 15.63 -15.99
CA LEU A 27 -0.23 14.81 -17.21
C LEU A 27 -0.91 13.48 -16.92
N GLU A 28 -0.58 12.81 -15.82
CA GLU A 28 -1.23 11.57 -15.40
C GLU A 28 -2.74 11.79 -15.21
N ALA A 29 -3.14 12.86 -14.52
CA ALA A 29 -4.54 13.19 -14.36
C ALA A 29 -5.27 13.36 -15.70
N LEU A 30 -4.61 13.92 -16.72
CA LEU A 30 -5.18 14.07 -18.06
C LEU A 30 -5.37 12.72 -18.78
N GLU A 31 -4.49 11.75 -18.56
CA GLU A 31 -4.64 10.39 -19.11
C GLU A 31 -5.90 9.69 -18.59
N TYR A 32 -6.32 9.98 -17.36
CA TYR A 32 -7.58 9.50 -16.80
C TYR A 32 -8.80 10.32 -17.26
N GLY A 33 -8.62 11.45 -17.95
CA GLY A 33 -9.70 12.39 -18.30
C GLY A 33 -9.98 13.46 -17.24
N GLY A 34 -9.07 13.62 -16.27
CA GLY A 34 -9.12 14.61 -15.20
C GLY A 34 -8.97 14.00 -13.80
N LEU A 35 -8.73 14.85 -12.80
CA LEU A 35 -8.57 14.45 -11.40
C LEU A 35 -9.78 13.70 -10.83
N LEU A 36 -10.99 14.02 -11.30
CA LEU A 36 -12.21 13.34 -10.85
C LEU A 36 -12.21 11.88 -11.33
N GLN A 37 -11.90 11.65 -12.60
CA GLN A 37 -11.84 10.32 -13.19
C GLN A 37 -10.68 9.50 -12.61
N GLN A 38 -9.51 10.11 -12.40
CA GLN A 38 -8.40 9.48 -11.69
C GLN A 38 -8.81 9.05 -10.28
N ARG A 39 -9.48 9.93 -9.52
CA ARG A 39 -9.99 9.60 -8.19
C ARG A 39 -10.97 8.41 -8.25
N GLN A 40 -11.89 8.38 -9.22
CA GLN A 40 -12.82 7.25 -9.37
C GLN A 40 -12.11 5.94 -9.74
N ALA A 41 -11.06 5.99 -10.56
CA ALA A 41 -10.27 4.82 -10.91
C ALA A 41 -9.56 4.22 -9.68
N PHE A 42 -8.99 5.08 -8.83
CA PHE A 42 -8.19 4.67 -7.68
C PHE A 42 -8.96 4.40 -6.38
N LYS A 43 -10.18 4.94 -6.18
CA LYS A 43 -11.00 4.59 -5.00
C LYS A 43 -11.03 3.08 -4.78
N ALA A 44 -11.15 2.63 -3.53
CA ALA A 44 -11.08 1.20 -3.18
C ALA A 44 -12.09 0.29 -3.94
N ASP A 45 -13.20 0.86 -4.41
CA ASP A 45 -14.22 0.22 -5.27
C ASP A 45 -14.02 0.49 -6.78
N GLY A 46 -13.09 1.37 -7.15
CA GLY A 46 -12.64 1.62 -8.51
C GLY A 46 -11.79 0.47 -9.08
N TRP A 47 -11.59 0.45 -10.39
CA TRP A 47 -10.92 -0.68 -11.03
C TRP A 47 -9.44 -0.81 -10.65
N ILE A 48 -8.71 0.30 -10.47
CA ILE A 48 -7.33 0.28 -9.99
C ILE A 48 -7.29 0.04 -8.48
N GLY A 49 -8.15 0.72 -7.71
CA GLY A 49 -8.17 0.55 -6.26
C GLY A 49 -8.50 -0.88 -5.82
N ARG A 50 -9.40 -1.56 -6.55
CA ARG A 50 -9.65 -3.00 -6.37
C ARG A 50 -8.42 -3.83 -6.66
N GLN A 51 -7.69 -3.53 -7.73
CA GLN A 51 -6.45 -4.23 -8.05
C GLN A 51 -5.40 -4.06 -6.94
N VAL A 52 -5.19 -2.83 -6.46
CA VAL A 52 -4.29 -2.54 -5.33
C VAL A 52 -4.72 -3.34 -4.10
N ALA A 53 -6.00 -3.33 -3.73
CA ALA A 53 -6.47 -4.00 -2.52
C ALA A 53 -6.46 -5.54 -2.61
N GLN A 54 -6.62 -6.10 -3.81
CA GLN A 54 -6.75 -7.55 -4.00
C GLN A 54 -5.42 -8.22 -4.35
N GLU A 55 -4.55 -7.55 -5.10
CA GLU A 55 -3.35 -8.16 -5.69
C GLU A 55 -2.05 -7.74 -4.98
N PHE A 56 -2.00 -6.53 -4.39
CA PHE A 56 -0.77 -6.04 -3.77
C PHE A 56 -0.63 -6.56 -2.35
N GLN A 57 0.62 -6.81 -1.94
CA GLN A 57 0.97 -7.21 -0.58
C GLN A 57 1.58 -6.03 0.17
N ALA A 58 1.39 -5.96 1.47
CA ALA A 58 2.12 -5.06 2.35
C ALA A 58 3.58 -5.51 2.50
N ALA A 59 3.79 -6.81 2.68
CA ALA A 59 5.10 -7.41 2.76
C ALA A 59 5.11 -8.85 2.22
N VAL A 60 6.28 -9.32 1.80
CA VAL A 60 6.50 -10.70 1.36
C VAL A 60 7.82 -11.23 1.90
N VAL A 61 7.88 -12.53 2.20
CA VAL A 61 9.12 -13.23 2.51
C VAL A 61 9.56 -14.05 1.30
N VAL A 62 10.79 -13.86 0.85
CA VAL A 62 11.42 -14.67 -0.20
C VAL A 62 12.77 -15.14 0.32
N ASP A 63 12.95 -16.46 0.42
CA ASP A 63 14.18 -17.09 0.91
C ASP A 63 14.68 -16.51 2.25
N GLY A 64 13.75 -16.32 3.20
CA GLY A 64 14.02 -15.77 4.53
C GLY A 64 14.23 -14.24 4.57
N THR A 65 14.17 -13.56 3.42
CA THR A 65 14.30 -12.10 3.32
C THR A 65 12.92 -11.44 3.24
N VAL A 66 12.69 -10.43 4.07
CA VAL A 66 11.44 -9.64 4.06
C VAL A 66 11.58 -8.46 3.11
N PHE A 67 10.60 -8.28 2.24
CA PHE A 67 10.46 -7.11 1.37
C PHE A 67 9.19 -6.34 1.76
N VAL A 68 9.34 -5.03 1.93
CA VAL A 68 8.30 -4.06 2.31
C VAL A 68 8.68 -2.70 1.72
N HIS A 69 7.74 -1.77 1.58
CA HIS A 69 8.01 -0.46 1.01
C HIS A 69 9.03 0.37 1.82
N ALA A 70 8.88 0.45 3.16
CA ALA A 70 9.76 1.26 4.00
C ALA A 70 10.46 0.46 5.10
N GLY A 71 9.72 -0.09 6.07
CA GLY A 71 10.29 -0.89 7.17
C GLY A 71 9.24 -1.28 8.22
N ILE A 72 9.45 -2.39 8.93
CA ILE A 72 8.43 -2.96 9.84
C ILE A 72 8.92 -2.84 11.29
N LEU A 73 8.21 -2.08 12.12
CA LEU A 73 8.44 -2.05 13.57
C LEU A 73 7.86 -3.30 14.26
N PRO A 74 8.36 -3.69 15.45
CA PRO A 74 7.94 -4.92 16.12
C PRO A 74 6.42 -5.09 16.28
N GLU A 75 5.68 -4.02 16.54
CA GLU A 75 4.22 -4.04 16.67
C GLU A 75 3.51 -4.45 15.37
N PHE A 76 4.08 -4.15 14.19
CA PHE A 76 3.55 -4.53 12.89
C PHE A 76 4.11 -5.89 12.40
N ALA A 77 5.25 -6.33 12.93
CA ALA A 77 5.80 -7.66 12.68
C ALA A 77 5.09 -8.75 13.50
N ALA A 78 4.45 -8.38 14.60
CA ALA A 78 3.76 -9.28 15.51
C ALA A 78 2.63 -10.05 14.82
N GLY A 79 2.84 -11.35 14.60
CA GLY A 79 1.90 -12.25 13.91
C GLY A 79 2.23 -12.52 12.45
N GLY A 80 3.38 -12.05 11.95
CA GLY A 80 3.92 -12.40 10.64
C GLY A 80 3.32 -11.61 9.47
N VAL A 81 3.88 -11.85 8.27
CA VAL A 81 3.53 -11.09 7.05
C VAL A 81 2.07 -11.26 6.63
N ASP A 82 1.45 -12.41 6.87
CA ASP A 82 0.06 -12.67 6.48
C ASP A 82 -0.90 -11.78 7.27
N LYS A 83 -0.71 -11.68 8.59
CA LYS A 83 -1.50 -10.77 9.42
C LYS A 83 -1.31 -9.31 9.03
N LEU A 84 -0.09 -8.92 8.67
CA LEU A 84 0.18 -7.57 8.18
C LEU A 84 -0.55 -7.30 6.86
N ASN A 85 -0.51 -8.25 5.92
CA ASN A 85 -1.20 -8.16 4.63
C ASN A 85 -2.72 -8.03 4.82
N ASP A 86 -3.32 -8.80 5.72
CA ASP A 86 -4.76 -8.76 6.00
C ASP A 86 -5.18 -7.45 6.69
N MET A 87 -4.38 -6.97 7.63
CA MET A 87 -4.60 -5.68 8.27
C MET A 87 -4.59 -4.54 7.25
N VAL A 88 -3.58 -4.50 6.37
CA VAL A 88 -3.47 -3.48 5.33
C VAL A 88 -4.62 -3.56 4.33
N ARG A 89 -5.00 -4.75 3.88
CA ARG A 89 -6.16 -4.95 3.00
C ARG A 89 -7.44 -4.39 3.62
N SER A 90 -7.66 -4.67 4.90
CA SER A 90 -8.82 -4.16 5.64
C SER A 90 -8.79 -2.64 5.76
N SER A 91 -7.63 -2.06 6.07
CA SER A 91 -7.43 -0.60 6.22
C SER A 91 -7.63 0.21 4.93
N LEU A 92 -7.60 -0.43 3.75
CA LEU A 92 -7.90 0.23 2.46
C LEU A 92 -9.41 0.48 2.27
N TYR A 93 -10.26 -0.34 2.87
CA TYR A 93 -11.71 -0.23 2.74
C TYR A 93 -12.36 0.49 3.93
N PHE A 94 -11.84 0.26 5.14
CA PHE A 94 -12.44 0.75 6.37
C PHE A 94 -11.37 1.35 7.29
N PRO A 95 -11.73 2.36 8.10
CA PRO A 95 -10.90 2.76 9.23
C PRO A 95 -10.68 1.55 10.16
N THR A 96 -9.44 1.29 10.53
CA THR A 96 -9.05 0.26 11.50
C THR A 96 -8.53 0.92 12.77
N GLU A 97 -8.61 0.21 13.91
CA GLU A 97 -8.11 0.72 15.20
C GLU A 97 -6.61 1.05 15.12
N THR A 98 -5.83 0.19 14.46
CA THR A 98 -4.42 0.43 14.16
C THR A 98 -4.28 1.15 12.82
N ASN A 99 -3.59 2.30 12.81
CA ASN A 99 -3.28 3.02 11.58
C ASN A 99 -1.94 2.57 10.99
N VAL A 100 -1.97 1.53 10.16
CA VAL A 100 -0.81 1.00 9.41
C VAL A 100 -0.21 2.01 8.42
N PHE A 101 -0.91 3.09 8.12
CA PHE A 101 -0.46 4.13 7.20
C PHE A 101 0.02 5.39 7.91
N ALA A 102 0.21 5.33 9.23
CA ALA A 102 0.85 6.39 10.00
C ALA A 102 2.36 6.47 9.70
N GLN A 103 3.02 7.53 10.19
CA GLN A 103 4.46 7.77 9.97
C GLN A 103 5.38 6.65 10.50
N GLN A 104 4.92 5.90 11.50
CA GLN A 104 5.63 4.75 12.08
C GLN A 104 5.23 3.42 11.42
N GLY A 105 4.28 3.46 10.48
CA GLY A 105 3.80 2.28 9.77
C GLY A 105 4.72 1.86 8.62
N PRO A 106 4.47 0.65 8.06
CA PRO A 106 5.31 -0.02 7.07
C PRO A 106 5.62 0.75 5.77
N PHE A 107 4.84 1.79 5.48
CA PHE A 107 4.90 2.54 4.23
C PHE A 107 5.55 3.92 4.37
N TRP A 108 5.77 4.41 5.60
CA TRP A 108 6.29 5.75 5.85
C TRP A 108 7.53 5.78 6.74
N LEU A 109 7.81 4.69 7.46
CA LEU A 109 8.93 4.60 8.38
C LEU A 109 10.24 4.98 7.68
N ARG A 110 10.97 5.97 8.23
CA ARG A 110 12.27 6.42 7.69
C ARG A 110 13.46 5.96 8.53
N ARG A 111 13.27 4.91 9.33
CA ARG A 111 14.29 4.29 10.19
C ARG A 111 14.37 2.82 9.83
N TYR A 112 15.54 2.37 9.37
CA TYR A 112 15.72 1.00 8.90
C TYR A 112 16.10 0.01 10.00
N ALA A 113 16.63 0.50 11.12
CA ALA A 113 16.89 -0.28 12.32
C ALA A 113 16.72 0.63 13.54
N MET A 114 16.02 0.14 14.56
CA MET A 114 16.18 0.65 15.92
C MET A 114 17.41 -0.08 16.44
N GLY A 115 18.57 0.59 16.39
CA GLY A 115 19.78 0.09 17.05
C GLY A 115 19.56 -0.06 18.55
#